data_AF-A0A971EWX5-F1
#
_entry.id   AF-A0A971EWX5-F1
#
_cell.length_a   1.000
_cell.length_b   1.000
_cell.length_c   1.000
_cell.angle_alpha   90.00
_cell.angle_beta   90.00
_cell.angle_gamma   90.00
#
_symmetry.space_group_name_H-M   'P 1'
#
loop_
_entity.id
_entity.type
_entity.pdbx_description
1 polymer ?
#
loop_
_entity_poly.entity_id
_entity_poly.type
_entity_poly.pdbx_seq_one_letter_code
_entity_poly.pdbx_strand_id
1 'polypeptide(L)'
;MKRRFFISILLIALIVLSGCNFNKTPSESPSISNEPNESPSLEPSLDPVATEIVPSDEPVLTLEELYTKFHEAETDEDYILALGYANQIISEYPEEQRIYWLKAKMLISCMTYFNIELRKTIDGYSTDNPDYTDFIVTFKDEYSNTDLSVEWPFIHDYLGGLINTVGSSGTELSSGIGIDNYREFRREVFCVQGNWIYFVNAEEGYSLYKMKTDFTSRTLLTEDEVSNLNVIGDWIYFTDLSKDGHVYKIRTDGSMQTFISDARCSLMVVYNDYIYYIDANSNNLCRMKTDGSDIKNFGYNVELINITDNTVYFRTEQHELISMTPEGTDIKRVVMDESYGDFYINENSIYYMTITENGLTIYECDKQGQNKQQLFNADYKINFYYVMDTQILMSVRYPDHVECFILVDRNNTDNVIQFKDYVTNNIIHLKEQNKILFMNDYSGYSWFILDLVDNTVK
;
A
#
# COMPACT_ATOMS: atom_id res chain seq x y z
N MET A 1 13.55 -4.60 -57.51
CA MET A 1 14.47 -3.67 -58.20
C MET A 1 13.76 -2.31 -58.31
N LYS A 2 14.26 -1.29 -57.57
CA LYS A 2 13.94 0.18 -57.60
C LYS A 2 12.49 0.58 -57.21
N ARG A 3 12.18 1.25 -56.08
CA ARG A 3 12.63 2.51 -55.40
C ARG A 3 12.26 3.79 -56.19
N ARG A 4 11.39 4.63 -55.60
CA ARG A 4 11.22 6.10 -55.74
C ARG A 4 10.03 6.52 -54.81
N PHE A 5 10.23 6.98 -53.58
CA PHE A 5 10.58 8.35 -53.16
C PHE A 5 9.79 9.46 -53.89
N PHE A 6 8.87 10.10 -53.17
CA PHE A 6 8.53 11.51 -53.36
C PHE A 6 8.62 12.24 -52.03
N ILE A 7 9.64 13.10 -51.96
CA ILE A 7 9.81 14.19 -50.99
C ILE A 7 9.00 15.37 -51.52
N SER A 8 8.33 16.12 -50.64
CA SER A 8 7.98 17.51 -50.93
C SER A 8 8.40 18.39 -49.75
N ILE A 9 9.48 19.14 -49.99
CA ILE A 9 9.95 20.27 -49.20
C ILE A 9 9.24 21.52 -49.74
N LEU A 10 8.77 22.40 -48.85
CA LEU A 10 8.59 23.82 -49.19
C LEU A 10 9.16 24.71 -48.06
N LEU A 11 9.81 25.78 -48.48
CA LEU A 11 10.77 26.62 -47.76
C LEU A 11 10.16 28.01 -47.38
N ILE A 12 10.42 28.45 -46.14
CA ILE A 12 10.77 29.80 -45.64
C ILE A 12 9.88 31.04 -45.94
N ALA A 13 9.54 31.77 -44.87
CA ALA A 13 9.71 33.23 -44.79
C ALA A 13 10.09 33.69 -43.36
N LEU A 14 11.19 34.44 -43.28
CA LEU A 14 11.85 35.01 -42.10
C LEU A 14 11.53 36.52 -42.07
N ILE A 15 11.16 37.10 -40.93
CA ILE A 15 11.39 38.53 -40.64
C ILE A 15 11.96 38.67 -39.23
N VAL A 16 13.21 39.10 -39.16
CA VAL A 16 13.90 39.64 -37.99
C VAL A 16 13.65 41.15 -37.95
N LEU A 17 13.39 41.73 -36.78
CA LEU A 17 13.97 43.02 -36.39
C LEU A 17 14.09 43.15 -34.87
N SER A 18 15.34 43.38 -34.50
CA SER A 18 16.00 43.58 -33.22
C SER A 18 15.60 44.83 -32.42
N GLY A 19 15.78 44.75 -31.10
CA GLY A 19 15.95 45.92 -30.21
C GLY A 19 16.55 45.53 -28.86
N CYS A 20 17.87 45.72 -28.70
CA CYS A 20 18.64 45.55 -27.47
C CYS A 20 18.35 46.65 -26.42
N ASN A 21 18.33 46.34 -25.11
CA ASN A 21 19.41 46.68 -24.15
C ASN A 21 19.04 46.54 -22.64
N PHE A 22 19.95 45.87 -21.93
CA PHE A 22 20.42 45.96 -20.52
C PHE A 22 19.80 46.97 -19.52
N ASN A 23 19.38 46.50 -18.32
CA ASN A 23 20.19 46.54 -17.06
C ASN A 23 19.40 46.20 -15.76
N LYS A 24 20.02 45.35 -14.92
CA LYS A 24 20.06 45.18 -13.44
C LYS A 24 18.97 45.77 -12.49
N THR A 25 18.25 44.84 -11.80
CA THR A 25 17.95 44.65 -10.34
C THR A 25 17.59 45.83 -9.39
N PRO A 26 17.02 45.58 -8.18
CA PRO A 26 15.70 45.03 -7.82
C PRO A 26 14.95 45.95 -6.80
N SER A 27 13.61 46.01 -6.78
CA SER A 27 12.81 46.24 -5.54
C SER A 27 11.35 46.57 -5.85
N GLU A 28 10.50 46.25 -4.87
CA GLU A 28 9.12 46.71 -4.63
C GLU A 28 8.01 45.95 -5.36
N SER A 29 7.42 45.01 -4.61
CA SER A 29 5.99 44.71 -4.67
C SER A 29 5.18 45.99 -4.42
N PRO A 30 4.10 46.23 -5.20
CA PRO A 30 2.81 46.29 -4.50
C PRO A 30 1.59 45.77 -5.29
N SER A 31 0.58 45.46 -4.47
CA SER A 31 -0.88 45.54 -4.71
C SER A 31 -1.54 44.60 -5.70
N ILE A 32 -2.33 43.70 -5.09
CA ILE A 32 -3.46 42.95 -5.64
C ILE A 32 -4.43 43.92 -6.32
N SER A 33 -4.71 43.68 -7.61
CA SER A 33 -5.90 44.20 -8.29
C SER A 33 -6.68 43.01 -8.84
N ASN A 34 -7.95 42.93 -8.45
CA ASN A 34 -8.93 41.96 -8.93
C ASN A 34 -9.51 42.47 -10.25
N GLU A 35 -9.05 41.92 -11.38
CA GLU A 35 -9.84 41.84 -12.62
C GLU A 35 -9.53 40.50 -13.31
N PRO A 36 -10.54 39.84 -13.92
CA PRO A 36 -10.35 38.56 -14.57
C PRO A 36 -9.61 38.77 -15.90
N ASN A 37 -8.35 38.39 -15.92
CA ASN A 37 -7.55 38.41 -17.14
C ASN A 37 -7.89 37.16 -17.96
N GLU A 38 -8.91 37.25 -18.81
CA GLU A 38 -9.11 36.29 -19.91
C GLU A 38 -7.95 36.43 -20.89
N SER A 39 -6.88 35.67 -20.65
CA SER A 39 -5.90 35.35 -21.68
C SER A 39 -6.34 34.07 -22.36
N PRO A 40 -6.52 34.02 -23.69
CA PRO A 40 -6.71 32.75 -24.37
C PRO A 40 -5.38 32.01 -24.27
N SER A 41 -5.30 31.03 -23.36
CA SER A 41 -4.28 30.00 -23.43
C SER A 41 -4.51 29.25 -24.73
N LEU A 42 -3.80 29.66 -25.79
CA LEU A 42 -3.53 28.80 -26.93
C LEU A 42 -2.59 27.69 -26.43
N GLU A 43 -3.15 26.74 -25.67
CA GLU A 43 -2.58 25.41 -25.65
C GLU A 43 -2.59 24.91 -27.10
N PRO A 44 -1.48 24.39 -27.63
CA PRO A 44 -1.53 23.71 -28.91
C PRO A 44 -2.46 22.51 -28.74
N SER A 45 -3.68 22.60 -29.26
CA SER A 45 -4.54 21.42 -29.35
C SER A 45 -3.83 20.40 -30.23
N LEU A 46 -4.04 19.12 -29.96
CA LEU A 46 -3.59 18.02 -30.84
C LEU A 46 -4.40 17.96 -32.16
N ASP A 47 -5.26 18.93 -32.42
CA ASP A 47 -6.06 19.00 -33.65
C ASP A 47 -5.27 19.24 -34.96
N PRO A 48 -4.02 19.76 -35.03
CA PRO A 48 -3.41 20.04 -36.32
C PRO A 48 -2.83 18.80 -37.01
N VAL A 49 -2.94 17.60 -36.42
CA VAL A 49 -2.73 16.35 -37.17
C VAL A 49 -4.02 15.86 -37.85
N ALA A 50 -5.18 16.37 -37.43
CA ALA A 50 -6.49 16.03 -37.96
C ALA A 50 -7.10 17.20 -38.74
N THR A 51 -6.43 17.66 -39.79
CA THR A 51 -7.09 18.53 -40.78
C THR A 51 -6.51 18.33 -42.17
N GLU A 52 -6.65 17.12 -42.70
CA GLU A 52 -6.91 16.99 -44.14
C GLU A 52 -8.41 16.80 -44.36
N ILE A 53 -8.95 17.75 -45.10
CA ILE A 53 -10.32 17.95 -45.55
C ILE A 53 -10.93 16.61 -46.02
N VAL A 54 -11.78 16.00 -45.19
CA VAL A 54 -12.69 14.93 -45.65
C VAL A 54 -13.89 15.62 -46.33
N PRO A 55 -14.21 15.32 -47.60
CA PRO A 55 -15.35 15.93 -48.29
C PRO A 55 -16.66 15.58 -47.57
N SER A 56 -17.56 16.56 -47.46
CA SER A 56 -18.80 16.53 -46.67
C SER A 56 -19.93 15.65 -47.24
N ASP A 57 -19.63 14.48 -47.80
CA ASP A 57 -20.60 13.56 -48.41
C ASP A 57 -20.40 12.08 -47.99
N GLU A 58 -19.58 11.77 -46.97
CA GLU A 58 -19.50 10.39 -46.46
C GLU A 58 -20.71 10.03 -45.56
N PRO A 59 -21.26 8.80 -45.69
CA PRO A 59 -22.36 8.34 -44.84
C PRO A 59 -21.91 8.30 -43.37
N VAL A 60 -22.78 8.77 -42.47
CA VAL A 60 -22.57 8.65 -41.01
C VAL A 60 -22.37 7.17 -40.67
N LEU A 61 -21.19 6.84 -40.17
CA LEU A 61 -20.82 5.47 -39.83
C LEU A 61 -21.51 5.03 -38.54
N THR A 62 -21.98 3.79 -38.51
CA THR A 62 -22.48 3.18 -37.30
C THR A 62 -21.34 2.88 -36.32
N LEU A 63 -21.66 2.74 -35.03
CA LEU A 63 -20.69 2.38 -34.00
C LEU A 63 -19.91 1.09 -34.35
N GLU A 64 -20.57 0.07 -34.90
CA GLU A 64 -19.93 -1.18 -35.31
C GLU A 64 -18.97 -0.99 -36.49
N GLU A 65 -19.32 -0.16 -37.47
CA GLU A 65 -18.45 0.19 -38.60
C GLU A 65 -17.22 0.99 -38.13
N LEU A 66 -17.39 1.91 -37.17
CA LEU A 66 -16.27 2.66 -36.58
C LEU A 66 -15.31 1.74 -35.82
N TYR A 67 -15.84 0.78 -35.04
CA TYR A 67 -15.00 -0.23 -34.37
C TYR A 67 -14.29 -1.15 -35.37
N THR A 68 -14.96 -1.51 -36.47
CA THR A 68 -14.35 -2.33 -37.52
C THR A 68 -13.16 -1.58 -38.14
N LYS A 69 -13.35 -0.32 -38.55
CA LYS A 69 -12.27 0.51 -39.11
C LYS A 69 -11.16 0.79 -38.10
N PHE A 70 -11.50 0.98 -36.82
CA PHE A 70 -10.52 1.08 -35.74
C PHE A 70 -9.61 -0.16 -35.68
N HIS A 71 -10.20 -1.36 -35.69
CA HIS A 71 -9.45 -2.61 -35.58
C HIS A 71 -8.69 -2.97 -36.87
N GLU A 72 -9.19 -2.56 -38.04
CA GLU A 72 -8.44 -2.63 -39.30
C GLU A 72 -7.17 -1.77 -39.22
N ALA A 73 -7.30 -0.50 -38.82
CA ALA A 73 -6.15 0.40 -38.62
C ALA A 73 -5.18 -0.11 -37.54
N GLU A 74 -5.70 -0.69 -36.44
CA GLU A 74 -4.88 -1.34 -35.42
C GLU A 74 -4.09 -2.53 -35.99
N THR A 75 -4.71 -3.35 -36.84
CA THR A 75 -4.08 -4.52 -37.46
C THR A 75 -3.00 -4.12 -38.47
N ASP A 76 -3.23 -3.02 -39.18
CA ASP A 76 -2.29 -2.45 -40.14
C ASP A 76 -1.16 -1.63 -39.46
N GLU A 77 -1.16 -1.55 -38.12
CA GLU A 77 -0.25 -0.75 -37.29
C GLU A 77 -0.30 0.77 -37.60
N ASP A 78 -1.40 1.24 -38.21
CA ASP A 78 -1.67 2.67 -38.42
C ASP A 78 -2.36 3.25 -37.17
N TYR A 79 -1.57 3.41 -36.11
CA TYR A 79 -2.06 3.83 -34.80
C TYR A 79 -2.64 5.25 -34.81
N ILE A 80 -2.19 6.12 -35.70
CA ILE A 80 -2.72 7.50 -35.83
C ILE A 80 -4.12 7.45 -36.43
N LEU A 81 -4.32 6.64 -37.48
CA LEU A 81 -5.64 6.44 -38.06
C LEU A 81 -6.61 5.78 -37.05
N ALA A 82 -6.14 4.77 -36.29
CA ALA A 82 -6.92 4.16 -35.22
C ALA A 82 -7.34 5.19 -34.14
N LEU A 83 -6.46 6.11 -33.75
CA LEU A 83 -6.80 7.20 -32.83
C LEU A 83 -7.86 8.16 -33.41
N GLY A 84 -7.82 8.41 -34.72
CA GLY A 84 -8.85 9.17 -35.42
C GLY A 84 -10.24 8.55 -35.24
N TYR A 85 -10.37 7.25 -35.49
CA TYR A 85 -11.63 6.52 -35.26
C TYR A 85 -12.04 6.49 -33.78
N ALA A 86 -11.09 6.35 -32.86
CA ALA A 86 -11.38 6.41 -31.43
C ALA A 86 -11.93 7.77 -30.99
N ASN A 87 -11.39 8.87 -31.51
CA ASN A 87 -11.91 10.22 -31.25
C ASN A 87 -13.31 10.40 -31.82
N GLN A 88 -13.54 9.89 -33.04
CA GLN A 88 -14.86 9.93 -33.66
C GLN A 88 -15.90 9.17 -32.82
N ILE A 89 -15.58 7.97 -32.34
CA ILE A 89 -16.47 7.20 -31.46
C ILE A 89 -16.75 7.97 -30.15
N ILE A 90 -15.74 8.56 -29.51
CA ILE A 90 -15.95 9.37 -28.28
C ILE A 90 -16.88 10.55 -28.55
N SER A 91 -16.74 11.21 -29.69
CA SER A 91 -17.55 12.38 -30.04
C SER A 91 -18.99 12.02 -30.41
N GLU A 92 -19.19 10.94 -31.18
CA GLU A 92 -20.51 10.56 -31.70
C GLU A 92 -21.28 9.65 -30.74
N TYR A 93 -20.59 8.90 -29.89
CA TYR A 93 -21.14 7.91 -28.96
C TYR A 93 -20.52 8.07 -27.55
N PRO A 94 -20.79 9.17 -26.82
CA PRO A 94 -20.12 9.51 -25.56
C PRO A 94 -20.37 8.52 -24.40
N GLU A 95 -21.42 7.70 -24.49
CA GLU A 95 -21.71 6.65 -23.51
C GLU A 95 -20.76 5.44 -23.64
N GLU A 96 -20.05 5.30 -24.75
CA GLU A 96 -19.22 4.13 -25.02
C GLU A 96 -17.88 4.15 -24.29
N GLN A 97 -17.87 3.68 -23.04
CA GLN A 97 -16.69 3.71 -22.18
C GLN A 97 -15.54 2.82 -22.66
N ARG A 98 -15.83 1.73 -23.40
CA ARG A 98 -14.81 0.78 -23.87
C ARG A 98 -13.79 1.43 -24.79
N ILE A 99 -14.18 2.46 -25.56
CA ILE A 99 -13.25 3.11 -26.50
C ILE A 99 -12.09 3.81 -25.79
N TYR A 100 -12.26 4.27 -24.55
CA TYR A 100 -11.20 4.94 -23.80
C TYR A 100 -10.03 3.99 -23.51
N TRP A 101 -10.33 2.73 -23.19
CA TRP A 101 -9.30 1.70 -23.03
C TRP A 101 -8.55 1.43 -24.34
N LEU A 102 -9.29 1.29 -25.44
CA LEU A 102 -8.71 1.02 -26.75
C LEU A 102 -7.90 2.21 -27.28
N LYS A 103 -8.38 3.43 -27.06
CA LYS A 103 -7.66 4.67 -27.34
C LYS A 103 -6.37 4.76 -26.54
N ALA A 104 -6.40 4.44 -25.24
CA ALA A 104 -5.19 4.39 -24.41
C ALA A 104 -4.17 3.38 -24.94
N LYS A 105 -4.63 2.18 -25.35
CA LYS A 105 -3.78 1.17 -26.01
C LYS A 105 -3.10 1.74 -27.27
N MET A 106 -3.84 2.45 -28.12
CA MET A 106 -3.28 3.06 -29.34
C MET A 106 -2.32 4.20 -29.04
N LEU A 107 -2.59 5.03 -28.02
CA LEU A 107 -1.67 6.06 -27.57
C LEU A 107 -0.33 5.45 -27.13
N ILE A 108 -0.34 4.33 -26.39
CA ILE A 108 0.88 3.62 -25.99
C ILE A 108 1.64 3.10 -27.22
N SER A 109 0.94 2.53 -28.20
CA SER A 109 1.55 2.08 -29.45
C SER A 109 2.20 3.23 -30.22
N CYS A 110 1.51 4.37 -30.36
CA CYS A 110 2.06 5.59 -30.96
C CYS A 110 3.31 6.08 -30.22
N MET A 111 3.26 6.18 -28.90
CA MET A 111 4.40 6.62 -28.08
C MET A 111 5.60 5.70 -28.24
N THR A 112 5.37 4.39 -28.28
CA THR A 112 6.41 3.38 -28.51
C THR A 112 7.04 3.55 -29.89
N TYR A 113 6.20 3.70 -30.93
CA TYR A 113 6.65 3.95 -32.30
C TYR A 113 7.47 5.24 -32.41
N PHE A 114 6.98 6.35 -31.86
CA PHE A 114 7.70 7.63 -31.87
C PHE A 114 9.00 7.59 -31.08
N ASN A 115 9.07 6.86 -29.97
CA ASN A 115 10.32 6.65 -29.23
C ASN A 115 11.35 5.88 -30.06
N ILE A 116 10.92 4.87 -30.82
CA ILE A 116 11.80 4.14 -31.74
C ILE A 116 12.34 5.06 -32.84
N GLU A 117 11.48 5.85 -33.49
CA GLU A 117 11.89 6.79 -34.54
C GLU A 117 12.78 7.91 -34.00
N LEU A 118 12.49 8.41 -32.80
CA LEU A 118 13.33 9.38 -32.09
C LEU A 118 14.74 8.81 -31.86
N ARG A 119 14.86 7.58 -31.36
CA ARG A 119 16.16 6.91 -31.16
C ARG A 119 16.91 6.73 -32.47
N LYS A 120 16.26 6.24 -33.52
CA LYS A 120 16.88 6.10 -34.85
C LYS A 120 17.40 7.45 -35.37
N THR A 121 16.67 8.53 -35.11
CA THR A 121 17.06 9.88 -35.53
C THR A 121 18.31 10.34 -34.79
N ILE A 122 18.38 10.12 -33.47
CA ILE A 122 19.54 10.45 -32.64
C ILE A 122 20.75 9.59 -33.05
N ASP A 123 20.57 8.27 -33.15
CA ASP A 123 21.62 7.32 -33.52
C ASP A 123 22.11 7.51 -34.96
N GLY A 124 21.27 8.10 -35.82
CA GLY A 124 21.59 8.45 -37.20
C GLY A 124 22.51 9.67 -37.33
N TYR A 125 22.74 10.43 -36.26
CA TYR A 125 23.65 11.56 -36.28
C TYR A 125 25.11 11.05 -36.30
N SER A 126 25.85 11.41 -37.35
CA SER A 126 27.23 10.95 -37.56
C SER A 126 28.14 11.28 -36.39
N THR A 127 28.74 10.27 -35.76
CA THR A 127 29.69 10.43 -34.64
C THR A 127 30.97 11.16 -35.03
N ASP A 128 31.33 11.14 -36.32
CA ASP A 128 32.51 11.83 -36.85
C ASP A 128 32.26 13.33 -37.13
N ASN A 129 31.03 13.82 -36.91
CA ASN A 129 30.70 15.22 -37.09
C ASN A 129 31.18 16.04 -35.86
N PRO A 130 31.90 17.15 -36.05
CA PRO A 130 32.39 18.00 -34.95
C PRO A 130 31.29 18.49 -33.98
N ASP A 131 30.04 18.59 -34.43
CA ASP A 131 28.91 19.08 -33.63
C ASP A 131 28.18 17.96 -32.86
N TYR A 132 28.60 16.69 -32.99
CA TYR A 132 27.93 15.53 -32.38
C TYR A 132 27.73 15.68 -30.86
N THR A 133 28.77 16.13 -30.15
CA THR A 133 28.71 16.29 -28.69
C THR A 133 27.71 17.37 -28.28
N ASP A 134 27.68 18.49 -29.01
CA ASP A 134 26.76 19.60 -28.74
C ASP A 134 25.31 19.17 -28.98
N PHE A 135 25.06 18.49 -30.11
CA PHE A 135 23.76 17.90 -30.43
C PHE A 135 23.25 16.98 -29.32
N ILE A 136 24.07 16.06 -28.81
CA ILE A 136 23.65 15.13 -27.74
C ILE A 136 23.37 15.86 -26.42
N VAL A 137 24.15 16.87 -26.06
CA VAL A 137 23.96 17.64 -24.82
C VAL A 137 22.69 18.48 -24.90
N THR A 138 22.52 19.26 -25.97
CA THR A 138 21.33 20.08 -26.19
C THR A 138 20.06 19.21 -26.23
N PHE A 139 20.11 18.07 -26.93
CA PHE A 139 18.97 17.16 -26.98
C PHE A 139 18.61 16.58 -25.61
N LYS A 140 19.60 16.18 -24.80
CA LYS A 140 19.36 15.68 -23.43
C LYS A 140 18.70 16.75 -22.56
N ASP A 141 19.14 17.99 -22.67
CA ASP A 141 18.54 19.11 -21.94
C ASP A 141 17.10 19.35 -22.40
N GLU A 142 16.84 19.36 -23.70
CA GLU A 142 15.48 19.49 -24.27
C GLU A 142 14.55 18.36 -23.81
N TYR A 143 15.00 17.10 -23.88
CA TYR A 143 14.21 15.94 -23.44
C TYR A 143 13.90 15.99 -21.94
N SER A 144 14.87 16.42 -21.12
CA SER A 144 14.71 16.57 -19.67
C SER A 144 13.74 17.69 -19.28
N ASN A 145 13.43 18.61 -20.20
CA ASN A 145 12.44 19.67 -20.02
C ASN A 145 11.03 19.26 -20.49
N THR A 146 10.81 18.00 -20.87
CA THR A 146 9.48 17.50 -21.24
C THR A 146 8.77 16.82 -20.08
N ASP A 147 7.45 16.98 -19.99
CA ASP A 147 6.58 16.22 -19.08
C ASP A 147 6.18 14.85 -19.67
N LEU A 148 7.04 14.24 -20.50
CA LEU A 148 6.79 12.91 -21.07
C LEU A 148 6.96 11.82 -20.01
N SER A 149 6.02 11.77 -19.07
CA SER A 149 5.72 10.63 -18.20
C SER A 149 4.25 10.29 -18.42
N VAL A 150 3.95 9.05 -18.85
CA VAL A 150 2.58 8.56 -18.70
C VAL A 150 2.40 8.31 -17.20
N GLU A 151 1.80 9.26 -16.50
CA GLU A 151 1.26 8.99 -15.18
C GLU A 151 0.09 8.03 -15.36
N TRP A 152 0.34 6.76 -15.11
CA TRP A 152 -0.72 5.78 -15.02
C TRP A 152 -1.61 6.15 -13.83
N PRO A 153 -2.96 6.12 -13.98
CA PRO A 153 -3.83 6.24 -12.83
C PRO A 153 -3.44 5.16 -11.82
N PHE A 154 -3.23 5.58 -10.57
CA PHE A 154 -2.90 4.65 -9.51
C PHE A 154 -4.02 3.60 -9.39
N ILE A 155 -3.64 2.32 -9.36
CA ILE A 155 -4.58 1.22 -9.24
C ILE A 155 -4.68 0.86 -7.76
N HIS A 156 -5.82 1.17 -7.17
CA HIS A 156 -6.13 0.78 -5.80
C HIS A 156 -6.13 -0.74 -5.64
N ASP A 157 -5.54 -1.23 -4.55
CA ASP A 157 -5.54 -2.65 -4.19
C ASP A 157 -6.87 -3.10 -3.51
N TYR A 158 -7.87 -2.22 -3.44
CA TYR A 158 -9.16 -2.49 -2.80
C TYR A 158 -10.33 -2.00 -3.67
N LEU A 159 -11.47 -2.67 -3.52
CA LEU A 159 -12.77 -2.14 -3.98
C LEU A 159 -13.36 -1.26 -2.87
N GLY A 160 -14.13 -0.23 -3.23
CA GLY A 160 -14.75 0.67 -2.26
C GLY A 160 -15.48 -0.10 -1.15
N GLY A 161 -15.12 0.15 0.11
CA GLY A 161 -15.62 -0.57 1.29
C GLY A 161 -14.71 -1.67 1.84
N LEU A 162 -13.66 -2.07 1.11
CA LEU A 162 -12.61 -2.99 1.58
C LEU A 162 -11.34 -2.26 2.04
N ILE A 163 -11.44 -0.94 2.26
CA ILE A 163 -10.36 -0.13 2.80
C ILE A 163 -10.22 -0.36 4.30
N ASN A 164 -9.00 -0.51 4.77
CA ASN A 164 -8.72 -0.61 6.19
C ASN A 164 -8.97 0.74 6.87
N THR A 165 -9.70 0.74 7.98
CA THR A 165 -9.86 1.93 8.84
C THR A 165 -8.75 2.04 9.89
N VAL A 166 -8.11 0.91 10.21
CA VAL A 166 -6.96 0.79 11.10
C VAL A 166 -5.88 0.04 10.33
N GLY A 167 -4.66 0.59 10.32
CA GLY A 167 -3.59 0.13 9.46
C GLY A 167 -2.93 -1.18 9.90
N SER A 168 -2.98 -1.52 11.19
CA SER A 168 -2.52 -2.82 11.66
C SER A 168 -3.40 -3.93 11.08
N SER A 169 -2.97 -5.18 11.23
CA SER A 169 -3.43 -6.34 10.43
C SER A 169 -4.95 -6.62 10.36
N GLY A 170 -5.84 -5.83 10.98
CA GLY A 170 -7.29 -5.98 10.93
C GLY A 170 -7.78 -7.22 11.70
N THR A 171 -6.95 -8.26 11.75
CA THR A 171 -6.86 -9.23 12.83
C THR A 171 -6.19 -8.51 13.99
N GLU A 172 -6.98 -7.92 14.86
CA GLU A 172 -6.91 -7.80 16.33
C GLU A 172 -5.66 -8.24 17.14
N LEU A 173 -4.57 -8.71 16.53
CA LEU A 173 -3.42 -9.41 17.08
C LEU A 173 -2.16 -8.58 16.83
N SER A 174 -1.26 -8.59 17.81
CA SER A 174 0.12 -8.20 17.55
C SER A 174 0.78 -9.31 16.74
N SER A 175 1.45 -8.97 15.64
CA SER A 175 2.25 -9.94 14.88
C SER A 175 3.73 -9.63 15.07
N GLY A 176 4.57 -10.66 15.19
CA GLY A 176 6.00 -10.43 15.33
C GLY A 176 6.88 -11.63 15.00
N ILE A 177 8.13 -11.31 14.68
CA ILE A 177 9.20 -12.26 14.36
C ILE A 177 10.33 -12.01 15.34
N GLY A 178 10.72 -13.04 16.08
CA GLY A 178 11.89 -13.02 16.93
C GLY A 178 13.17 -13.18 16.12
N ILE A 179 14.19 -12.39 16.40
CA ILE A 179 15.52 -12.51 15.76
C ILE A 179 16.55 -12.81 16.85
N ASP A 180 17.57 -13.58 16.50
CA ASP A 180 18.70 -13.93 17.38
C ASP A 180 18.29 -14.51 18.74
N ASN A 181 17.47 -15.57 18.73
CA ASN A 181 16.86 -16.16 19.93
C ASN A 181 16.00 -15.15 20.72
N TYR A 182 15.14 -14.40 20.02
CA TYR A 182 14.21 -13.41 20.61
C TYR A 182 14.89 -12.23 21.31
N ARG A 183 16.13 -11.90 20.92
CA ARG A 183 16.83 -10.70 21.40
C ARG A 183 16.36 -9.44 20.70
N GLU A 184 15.94 -9.60 19.45
CA GLU A 184 15.30 -8.57 18.66
C GLU A 184 13.91 -9.04 18.23
N PHE A 185 13.02 -8.08 17.99
CA PHE A 185 11.67 -8.37 17.52
C PHE A 185 11.33 -7.43 16.37
N ARG A 186 10.92 -8.00 15.24
CA ARG A 186 10.16 -7.28 14.22
C ARG A 186 8.70 -7.35 14.63
N ARG A 187 8.02 -6.20 14.64
CA ARG A 187 6.61 -6.06 15.02
C ARG A 187 5.77 -5.82 13.77
N GLU A 188 4.49 -6.13 13.82
CA GLU A 188 3.53 -5.99 12.73
C GLU A 188 4.12 -6.41 11.38
N VAL A 189 4.25 -7.72 11.18
CA VAL A 189 5.00 -8.30 10.04
C VAL A 189 4.13 -8.62 8.84
N PHE A 190 2.81 -8.48 8.97
CA PHE A 190 1.87 -8.55 7.85
C PHE A 190 0.65 -7.65 8.08
N CYS A 191 -0.08 -7.37 7.01
CA CYS A 191 -1.40 -6.75 7.04
C CYS A 191 -2.20 -7.21 5.81
N VAL A 192 -3.53 -7.24 5.93
CA VAL A 192 -4.44 -7.60 4.84
C VAL A 192 -5.31 -6.40 4.50
N GLN A 193 -5.49 -6.11 3.22
CA GLN A 193 -6.49 -5.15 2.73
C GLN A 193 -7.12 -5.67 1.43
N GLY A 194 -8.45 -5.77 1.41
CA GLY A 194 -9.16 -6.42 0.32
C GLY A 194 -8.62 -7.83 0.04
N ASN A 195 -8.18 -8.07 -1.19
CA ASN A 195 -7.63 -9.35 -1.62
C ASN A 195 -6.09 -9.41 -1.56
N TRP A 196 -5.44 -8.45 -0.89
CA TRP A 196 -3.98 -8.39 -0.79
C TRP A 196 -3.49 -8.63 0.62
N ILE A 197 -2.38 -9.35 0.71
CA ILE A 197 -1.57 -9.56 1.90
C ILE A 197 -0.27 -8.81 1.66
N TYR A 198 0.06 -7.89 2.56
CA TYR A 198 1.34 -7.19 2.63
C TYR A 198 2.14 -7.82 3.75
N PHE A 199 3.42 -8.13 3.54
CA PHE A 199 4.19 -8.89 4.51
C PHE A 199 5.70 -8.64 4.43
N VAL A 200 6.36 -8.79 5.57
CA VAL A 200 7.80 -8.77 5.73
C VAL A 200 8.35 -10.18 5.44
N ASN A 201 9.28 -10.29 4.49
CA ASN A 201 9.91 -11.57 4.18
C ASN A 201 11.23 -11.74 4.95
N ALA A 202 11.22 -12.58 5.99
CA ALA A 202 12.40 -12.85 6.81
C ALA A 202 13.53 -13.57 6.05
N GLU A 203 13.22 -14.36 5.01
CA GLU A 203 14.22 -15.07 4.19
C GLU A 203 14.92 -14.14 3.19
N GLU A 204 14.32 -12.98 2.89
CA GLU A 204 14.82 -12.01 1.93
C GLU A 204 15.07 -10.66 2.63
N GLY A 205 15.90 -10.68 3.67
CA GLY A 205 16.41 -9.46 4.31
C GLY A 205 15.34 -8.61 5.00
N TYR A 206 14.21 -9.18 5.40
CA TYR A 206 13.07 -8.44 5.98
C TYR A 206 12.49 -7.39 5.03
N SER A 207 12.63 -7.61 3.72
CA SER A 207 12.04 -6.76 2.68
C SER A 207 10.51 -6.85 2.67
N LEU A 208 9.87 -5.79 2.19
CA LEU A 208 8.42 -5.70 2.11
C LEU A 208 7.89 -6.21 0.77
N TYR A 209 6.97 -7.16 0.86
CA TYR A 209 6.28 -7.77 -0.27
C TYR A 209 4.77 -7.56 -0.18
N LYS A 210 4.09 -7.74 -1.32
CA LYS A 210 2.66 -8.04 -1.36
C LYS A 210 2.36 -9.27 -2.20
N MET A 211 1.26 -9.93 -1.92
CA MET A 211 0.68 -11.00 -2.73
C MET A 211 -0.83 -11.01 -2.57
N LYS A 212 -1.55 -11.68 -3.47
CA LYS A 212 -3.00 -11.88 -3.30
C LYS A 212 -3.29 -12.95 -2.25
N THR A 213 -4.51 -12.95 -1.71
CA THR A 213 -5.03 -13.96 -0.77
C THR A 213 -5.22 -15.35 -1.39
N ASP A 214 -5.07 -15.46 -2.72
CA ASP A 214 -4.94 -16.72 -3.47
C ASP A 214 -3.48 -17.15 -3.68
N PHE A 215 -2.53 -16.43 -3.06
CA PHE A 215 -1.09 -16.64 -3.09
C PHE A 215 -0.43 -16.39 -4.45
N THR A 216 -1.12 -15.70 -5.36
CA THR A 216 -0.58 -15.25 -6.64
C THR A 216 -0.06 -13.80 -6.57
N SER A 217 0.54 -13.32 -7.66
CA SER A 217 0.97 -11.92 -7.80
C SER A 217 1.92 -11.44 -6.69
N ARG A 218 2.86 -12.30 -6.25
CA ARG A 218 3.92 -11.88 -5.34
C ARG A 218 4.78 -10.79 -5.99
N THR A 219 4.87 -9.64 -5.33
CA THR A 219 5.57 -8.44 -5.82
C THR A 219 6.40 -7.84 -4.69
N LEU A 220 7.67 -7.56 -4.96
CA LEU A 220 8.55 -6.78 -4.08
C LEU A 220 8.14 -5.30 -4.11
N LEU A 221 8.01 -4.66 -2.96
CA LEU A 221 7.69 -3.24 -2.84
C LEU A 221 8.90 -2.39 -2.44
N THR A 222 9.73 -2.88 -1.51
CA THR A 222 11.02 -2.27 -1.16
C THR A 222 11.97 -3.31 -0.56
N GLU A 223 13.27 -3.15 -0.84
CA GLU A 223 14.35 -3.98 -0.27
C GLU A 223 14.76 -3.56 1.16
N ASP A 224 14.20 -2.45 1.67
CA ASP A 224 14.49 -1.95 3.02
C ASP A 224 14.12 -2.96 4.13
N GLU A 225 14.76 -2.86 5.29
CA GLU A 225 14.47 -3.72 6.45
C GLU A 225 13.21 -3.22 7.20
N VAL A 226 12.06 -3.81 6.88
CA VAL A 226 10.75 -3.33 7.35
C VAL A 226 10.32 -3.93 8.69
N SER A 227 9.72 -3.08 9.53
CA SER A 227 8.98 -3.44 10.75
C SER A 227 7.80 -2.49 10.95
N ASN A 228 6.89 -2.80 11.87
CA ASN A 228 5.71 -2.01 12.21
C ASN A 228 4.77 -1.74 11.02
N LEU A 229 4.52 -2.76 10.19
CA LEU A 229 3.75 -2.63 8.96
C LEU A 229 2.28 -2.23 9.22
N ASN A 230 1.82 -1.20 8.53
CA ASN A 230 0.45 -0.73 8.58
C ASN A 230 -0.05 -0.37 7.17
N VAL A 231 -1.25 -0.77 6.78
CA VAL A 231 -1.81 -0.52 5.44
C VAL A 231 -3.18 0.15 5.54
N ILE A 232 -3.31 1.34 4.96
CA ILE A 232 -4.56 2.09 4.85
C ILE A 232 -4.71 2.65 3.45
N GLY A 233 -5.71 2.16 2.73
CA GLY A 233 -6.00 2.58 1.36
C GLY A 233 -4.79 2.36 0.46
N ASP A 234 -4.27 3.45 -0.09
CA ASP A 234 -3.19 3.42 -1.08
C ASP A 234 -1.80 3.43 -0.46
N TRP A 235 -1.73 3.54 0.87
CA TRP A 235 -0.48 3.75 1.60
C TRP A 235 -0.17 2.62 2.55
N ILE A 236 1.12 2.31 2.62
CA ILE A 236 1.73 1.42 3.58
C ILE A 236 2.67 2.26 4.43
N TYR A 237 2.50 2.21 5.74
CA TYR A 237 3.32 2.90 6.74
C TYR A 237 4.16 1.87 7.48
N PHE A 238 5.43 2.19 7.72
CA PHE A 238 6.34 1.26 8.39
C PHE A 238 7.53 2.00 9.01
N THR A 239 8.28 1.29 9.86
CA THR A 239 9.62 1.69 10.29
C THR A 239 10.67 0.95 9.49
N ASP A 240 11.70 1.66 9.03
CA ASP A 240 12.83 1.10 8.30
C ASP A 240 14.05 0.97 9.19
N LEU A 241 14.40 -0.25 9.57
CA LEU A 241 15.48 -0.55 10.50
C LEU A 241 16.87 -0.41 9.87
N SER A 242 16.97 -0.48 8.55
CA SER A 242 18.20 -0.17 7.82
C SER A 242 18.50 1.33 7.81
N LYS A 243 17.46 2.15 8.00
CA LYS A 243 17.51 3.61 8.13
C LYS A 243 17.12 4.05 9.53
N ASP A 244 17.79 3.48 10.53
CA ASP A 244 17.67 3.96 11.90
C ASP A 244 16.25 3.79 12.49
N GLY A 245 15.45 2.83 12.03
CA GLY A 245 14.09 2.63 12.53
C GLY A 245 13.18 3.86 12.37
N HIS A 246 13.50 4.76 11.43
CA HIS A 246 12.69 5.93 11.11
C HIS A 246 11.39 5.52 10.42
N VAL A 247 10.39 6.40 10.48
CA VAL A 247 9.06 6.17 9.93
C VAL A 247 8.99 6.60 8.48
N TYR A 248 8.48 5.71 7.63
CA TYR A 248 8.25 5.93 6.20
C TYR A 248 6.82 5.54 5.82
N LYS A 249 6.40 6.02 4.65
CA LYS A 249 5.30 5.42 3.89
C LYS A 249 5.70 5.15 2.46
N ILE A 250 5.04 4.19 1.82
CA ILE A 250 5.17 3.85 0.41
C ILE A 250 3.78 3.57 -0.15
N ARG A 251 3.54 3.80 -1.44
CA ARG A 251 2.28 3.39 -2.07
C ARG A 251 2.21 1.88 -2.18
N THR A 252 1.00 1.33 -2.26
CA THR A 252 0.81 -0.13 -2.37
C THR A 252 1.31 -0.72 -3.69
N ASP A 253 1.67 0.10 -4.69
CA ASP A 253 2.37 -0.32 -5.91
C ASP A 253 3.91 -0.24 -5.81
N GLY A 254 4.44 0.21 -4.67
CA GLY A 254 5.88 0.40 -4.44
C GLY A 254 6.40 1.79 -4.83
N SER A 255 5.56 2.68 -5.35
CA SER A 255 5.97 4.04 -5.71
C SER A 255 5.92 5.01 -4.51
N MET A 256 6.46 6.21 -4.71
CA MET A 256 6.35 7.35 -3.78
C MET A 256 6.76 7.05 -2.33
N GLN A 257 7.82 6.26 -2.13
CA GLN A 257 8.38 6.09 -0.80
C GLN A 257 8.82 7.44 -0.22
N THR A 258 8.29 7.79 0.96
CA THR A 258 8.41 9.12 1.56
C THR A 258 8.77 8.99 3.03
N PHE A 259 9.78 9.75 3.47
CA PHE A 259 10.12 9.90 4.89
C PHE A 259 9.02 10.67 5.64
N ILE A 260 8.66 10.21 6.84
CA ILE A 260 7.66 10.85 7.71
C ILE A 260 8.32 11.47 8.93
N SER A 261 9.11 10.69 9.67
CA SER A 261 9.66 11.13 10.97
C SER A 261 10.89 10.32 11.36
N ASP A 262 11.79 10.94 12.12
CA ASP A 262 12.93 10.29 12.77
C ASP A 262 12.58 9.67 14.14
N ALA A 263 11.31 9.76 14.55
CA ALA A 263 10.82 9.13 15.76
C ALA A 263 11.07 7.61 15.75
N ARG A 264 11.53 7.08 16.88
CA ARG A 264 11.75 5.64 17.08
C ARG A 264 10.46 5.02 17.59
N CYS A 265 9.67 4.48 16.68
CA CYS A 265 8.36 3.92 16.97
C CYS A 265 8.43 2.41 17.23
N SER A 266 7.74 1.94 18.27
CA SER A 266 7.40 0.55 18.50
C SER A 266 5.88 0.39 18.54
N LEU A 267 5.36 -0.74 18.03
CA LEU A 267 3.92 -1.05 18.01
C LEU A 267 3.11 0.09 17.38
N MET A 268 3.47 0.42 16.14
CA MET A 268 2.79 1.45 15.37
C MET A 268 1.38 0.99 14.97
N VAL A 269 0.39 1.85 15.16
CA VAL A 269 -0.99 1.66 14.70
C VAL A 269 -1.44 2.93 13.99
N VAL A 270 -1.68 2.84 12.68
CA VAL A 270 -2.24 3.95 11.92
C VAL A 270 -3.76 3.91 12.04
N TYR A 271 -4.39 5.04 12.36
CA TYR A 271 -5.84 5.16 12.46
C TYR A 271 -6.26 6.56 12.01
N ASN A 272 -7.09 6.63 10.97
CA ASN A 272 -7.39 7.88 10.24
C ASN A 272 -6.09 8.60 9.81
N ASP A 273 -5.97 9.91 10.07
CA ASP A 273 -4.81 10.72 9.72
C ASP A 273 -3.68 10.66 10.77
N TYR A 274 -3.74 9.72 11.71
CA TYR A 274 -2.83 9.65 12.84
C TYR A 274 -2.10 8.31 12.93
N ILE A 275 -0.87 8.37 13.41
CA ILE A 275 0.00 7.26 13.77
C ILE A 275 0.09 7.26 15.29
N TYR A 276 -0.46 6.24 15.93
CA TYR A 276 -0.24 5.93 17.36
C TYR A 276 0.95 5.00 17.48
N TYR A 277 1.79 5.22 18.49
CA TYR A 277 2.99 4.41 18.68
C TYR A 277 3.47 4.49 20.12
N ILE A 278 4.29 3.52 20.50
CA ILE A 278 5.09 3.56 21.71
C ILE A 278 6.44 4.15 21.36
N ASP A 279 6.82 5.23 22.03
CA ASP A 279 8.17 5.80 21.89
C ASP A 279 9.20 4.81 22.44
N ALA A 280 10.12 4.34 21.59
CA ALA A 280 11.04 3.26 21.94
C ALA A 280 12.06 3.63 23.03
N ASN A 281 12.23 4.93 23.34
CA ASN A 281 13.16 5.40 24.37
C ASN A 281 12.50 5.53 25.75
N SER A 282 11.22 5.90 25.78
CA SER A 282 10.49 6.23 27.01
C SER A 282 9.34 5.28 27.34
N ASN A 283 9.00 4.36 26.43
CA ASN A 283 7.82 3.50 26.46
C ASN A 283 6.49 4.26 26.55
N ASN A 284 6.50 5.57 26.29
CA ASN A 284 5.29 6.38 26.35
C ASN A 284 4.42 6.18 25.11
N LEU A 285 3.11 6.11 25.33
CA LEU A 285 2.12 6.24 24.27
C LEU A 285 2.18 7.64 23.68
N CYS A 286 2.43 7.70 22.38
CA CYS A 286 2.51 8.91 21.58
C CYS A 286 1.61 8.80 20.34
N ARG A 287 1.34 9.95 19.72
CA ARG A 287 0.64 10.07 18.45
C ARG A 287 1.28 11.17 17.62
N MET A 288 1.37 10.98 16.30
CA MET A 288 1.70 12.01 15.31
C MET A 288 0.74 11.92 14.13
N LYS A 289 0.63 12.96 13.31
CA LYS A 289 -0.08 12.86 12.02
C LYS A 289 0.70 11.99 11.04
N THR A 290 0.02 11.46 10.02
CA THR A 290 0.63 10.67 8.94
C THR A 290 1.61 11.44 8.03
N ASP A 291 1.76 12.74 8.27
CA ASP A 291 2.78 13.61 7.66
C ASP A 291 3.95 13.94 8.61
N GLY A 292 3.94 13.38 9.83
CA GLY A 292 4.97 13.58 10.86
C GLY A 292 4.74 14.79 11.77
N SER A 293 3.70 15.59 11.53
CA SER A 293 3.36 16.76 12.35
C SER A 293 2.49 16.41 13.57
N ASP A 294 2.12 17.41 14.39
CA ASP A 294 1.17 17.27 15.50
C ASP A 294 1.50 16.15 16.49
N ILE A 295 2.77 16.09 16.91
CA ILE A 295 3.26 15.09 17.87
C ILE A 295 2.68 15.38 19.26
N LYS A 296 2.06 14.37 19.85
CA LYS A 296 1.49 14.38 21.20
C LYS A 296 1.99 13.17 21.99
N ASN A 297 2.51 13.43 23.19
CA ASN A 297 2.81 12.39 24.19
C ASN A 297 1.69 12.38 25.23
N PHE A 298 1.09 11.21 25.48
CA PHE A 298 -0.03 11.06 26.43
C PHE A 298 0.42 10.82 27.88
N GLY A 299 1.70 10.50 28.11
CA GLY A 299 2.29 10.29 29.43
C GLY A 299 1.97 8.94 30.06
N TYR A 300 1.47 7.98 29.28
CA TYR A 300 1.24 6.61 29.72
C TYR A 300 2.39 5.71 29.27
N ASN A 301 2.99 4.99 30.20
CA ASN A 301 3.94 3.93 29.85
C ASN A 301 3.16 2.66 29.48
N VAL A 302 3.37 2.16 28.26
CA VAL A 302 2.52 1.18 27.58
C VAL A 302 3.35 0.04 26.98
N GLU A 303 2.78 -1.16 26.99
CA GLU A 303 3.38 -2.37 26.40
C GLU A 303 2.70 -2.81 25.10
N LEU A 304 1.41 -2.51 24.94
CA LEU A 304 0.57 -2.93 23.81
C LEU A 304 -0.50 -1.87 23.53
N ILE A 305 -0.80 -1.65 22.25
CA ILE A 305 -1.84 -0.72 21.78
C ILE A 305 -2.74 -1.45 20.78
N ASN A 306 -4.04 -1.22 20.87
CA ASN A 306 -5.01 -1.64 19.87
C ASN A 306 -6.02 -0.49 19.67
N ILE A 307 -6.50 -0.30 18.44
CA ILE A 307 -7.47 0.76 18.13
C ILE A 307 -8.61 0.15 17.35
N THR A 308 -9.83 0.36 17.84
CA THR A 308 -11.06 -0.07 17.17
C THR A 308 -12.22 0.79 17.63
N ASP A 309 -13.27 0.91 16.81
CA ASP A 309 -14.48 1.69 17.10
C ASP A 309 -14.22 3.07 17.72
N ASN A 310 -13.26 3.80 17.14
CA ASN A 310 -12.87 5.12 17.61
C ASN A 310 -12.45 5.16 19.09
N THR A 311 -11.84 4.08 19.57
CA THR A 311 -11.33 3.91 20.93
C THR A 311 -9.91 3.35 20.88
N VAL A 312 -9.02 3.96 21.66
CA VAL A 312 -7.64 3.49 21.83
C VAL A 312 -7.60 2.66 23.10
N TYR A 313 -7.32 1.38 22.94
CA TYR A 313 -7.07 0.43 24.02
C TYR A 313 -5.57 0.24 24.17
N PHE A 314 -5.09 0.18 25.41
CA PHE A 314 -3.69 -0.06 25.66
C PHE A 314 -3.48 -0.74 27.00
N ARG A 315 -2.38 -1.48 27.10
CA ARG A 315 -1.96 -2.08 28.35
C ARG A 315 -0.75 -1.33 28.92
N THR A 316 -0.82 -0.96 30.19
CA THR A 316 0.30 -0.33 30.90
C THR A 316 1.37 -1.35 31.32
N GLU A 317 2.57 -0.89 31.66
CA GLU A 317 3.61 -1.73 32.32
C GLU A 317 3.15 -2.33 33.65
N GLN A 318 2.10 -1.77 34.28
CA GLN A 318 1.48 -2.33 35.50
C GLN A 318 0.37 -3.35 35.17
N HIS A 319 0.32 -3.83 33.93
CA HIS A 319 -0.65 -4.82 33.44
C HIS A 319 -2.11 -4.35 33.49
N GLU A 320 -2.37 -3.04 33.50
CA GLU A 320 -3.73 -2.49 33.47
C GLU A 320 -4.19 -2.34 32.03
N LEU A 321 -5.36 -2.91 31.70
CA LEU A 321 -6.01 -2.67 30.41
C LEU A 321 -6.86 -1.39 30.49
N ILE A 322 -6.49 -0.39 29.72
CA ILE A 322 -7.08 0.96 29.72
C ILE A 322 -7.64 1.28 28.33
N SER A 323 -8.73 2.03 28.29
CA SER A 323 -9.27 2.62 27.07
C SER A 323 -9.31 4.15 27.18
N MET A 324 -9.15 4.83 26.06
CA MET A 324 -9.38 6.28 25.94
C MET A 324 -9.93 6.62 24.55
N THR A 325 -10.50 7.82 24.41
CA THR A 325 -10.76 8.41 23.09
C THR A 325 -9.44 8.69 22.35
N PRO A 326 -9.44 8.74 21.00
CA PRO A 326 -8.30 9.15 20.19
C PRO A 326 -7.61 10.44 20.65
N GLU A 327 -8.38 11.38 21.20
CA GLU A 327 -7.89 12.67 21.72
C GLU A 327 -7.25 12.58 23.11
N GLY A 328 -7.23 11.41 23.75
CA GLY A 328 -6.67 11.20 25.10
C GLY A 328 -7.59 11.63 26.23
N THR A 329 -8.91 11.59 25.99
CA THR A 329 -9.95 11.89 26.99
C THR A 329 -10.81 10.66 27.25
N ASP A 330 -11.72 10.71 28.24
CA ASP A 330 -12.59 9.58 28.63
C ASP A 330 -11.82 8.30 28.98
N ILE A 331 -10.77 8.48 29.78
CA ILE A 331 -9.88 7.39 30.20
C ILE A 331 -10.61 6.48 31.19
N LYS A 332 -10.62 5.17 30.90
CA LYS A 332 -11.28 4.15 31.73
C LYS A 332 -10.39 2.94 31.85
N ARG A 333 -10.35 2.35 33.05
CA ARG A 333 -9.86 0.99 33.23
C ARG A 333 -10.95 0.04 32.73
N VAL A 334 -10.61 -0.82 31.77
CA VAL A 334 -11.56 -1.71 31.11
C VAL A 334 -11.90 -2.89 32.00
N VAL A 335 -10.88 -3.58 32.52
CA VAL A 335 -11.05 -4.71 33.45
C VAL A 335 -10.27 -4.50 34.74
N MET A 336 -10.79 -5.05 35.83
CA MET A 336 -10.16 -4.97 37.16
C MET A 336 -9.02 -5.98 37.33
N ASP A 337 -9.00 -7.05 36.53
CA ASP A 337 -7.91 -8.02 36.54
C ASP A 337 -6.63 -7.38 35.95
N GLU A 338 -5.47 -7.94 36.29
CA GLU A 338 -4.23 -7.67 35.57
C GLU A 338 -4.22 -8.48 34.26
N SER A 339 -3.87 -7.83 33.16
CA SER A 339 -3.83 -8.41 31.82
C SER A 339 -2.41 -8.77 31.42
N TYR A 340 -2.17 -10.02 31.03
CA TYR A 340 -0.86 -10.55 30.64
C TYR A 340 -0.87 -11.00 29.18
N GLY A 341 0.27 -10.98 28.49
CA GLY A 341 0.39 -11.34 27.07
C GLY A 341 -0.40 -10.42 26.12
N ASP A 342 -0.78 -10.90 24.95
CA ASP A 342 -1.61 -10.11 24.04
C ASP A 342 -3.06 -9.97 24.54
N PHE A 343 -3.70 -8.87 24.16
CA PHE A 343 -5.15 -8.74 24.20
C PHE A 343 -5.63 -8.41 22.79
N TYR A 344 -6.83 -8.87 22.45
CA TYR A 344 -7.43 -8.62 21.14
C TYR A 344 -8.89 -8.25 21.29
N ILE A 345 -9.39 -7.54 20.29
CA ILE A 345 -10.72 -6.95 20.31
C ILE A 345 -11.39 -7.22 18.98
N ASN A 346 -12.47 -7.97 19.00
CA ASN A 346 -13.31 -8.17 17.82
C ASN A 346 -14.45 -7.16 17.77
N GLU A 347 -15.38 -7.35 16.85
CA GLU A 347 -16.56 -6.49 16.71
C GLU A 347 -17.36 -6.32 18.01
N ASN A 348 -17.37 -7.32 18.90
CA ASN A 348 -18.24 -7.37 20.07
C ASN A 348 -17.51 -7.47 21.42
N SER A 349 -16.34 -8.11 21.44
CA SER A 349 -15.71 -8.62 22.65
C SER A 349 -14.24 -8.24 22.73
N ILE A 350 -13.77 -8.11 23.97
CA ILE A 350 -12.36 -8.04 24.32
C ILE A 350 -11.95 -9.39 24.90
N TYR A 351 -10.80 -9.87 24.47
CA TYR A 351 -10.20 -11.08 24.99
C TYR A 351 -8.85 -10.74 25.58
N TYR A 352 -8.63 -11.22 26.80
CA TYR A 352 -7.42 -10.95 27.54
C TYR A 352 -7.07 -12.16 28.41
N MET A 353 -5.79 -12.29 28.72
CA MET A 353 -5.28 -13.35 29.57
C MET A 353 -4.91 -12.78 30.95
N THR A 354 -5.13 -13.55 32.01
CA THR A 354 -4.73 -13.22 33.37
C THR A 354 -4.04 -14.40 34.05
N ILE A 355 -3.38 -14.14 35.19
CA ILE A 355 -2.76 -15.16 36.03
C ILE A 355 -3.68 -15.44 37.21
N THR A 356 -4.08 -16.70 37.38
CA THR A 356 -4.91 -17.17 38.51
C THR A 356 -4.14 -18.18 39.35
N GLU A 357 -4.72 -18.60 40.49
CA GLU A 357 -4.14 -19.66 41.33
C GLU A 357 -3.92 -20.98 40.56
N ASN A 358 -4.72 -21.23 39.51
CA ASN A 358 -4.65 -22.44 38.69
C ASN A 358 -3.92 -22.22 37.35
N GLY A 359 -3.11 -21.17 37.23
CA GLY A 359 -2.34 -20.86 36.03
C GLY A 359 -2.97 -19.78 35.13
N LEU A 360 -2.60 -19.80 33.85
CA LEU A 360 -3.01 -18.80 32.86
C LEU A 360 -4.45 -19.01 32.44
N THR A 361 -5.24 -17.94 32.41
CA THR A 361 -6.66 -18.01 32.08
C THR A 361 -7.02 -16.96 31.05
N ILE A 362 -7.67 -17.38 29.96
CA ILE A 362 -8.19 -16.52 28.91
C ILE A 362 -9.65 -16.20 29.24
N TYR A 363 -9.96 -14.91 29.27
CA TYR A 363 -11.30 -14.38 29.47
C TYR A 363 -11.81 -13.67 28.22
N GLU A 364 -13.12 -13.65 28.07
CA GLU A 364 -13.86 -12.79 27.15
C GLU A 364 -14.76 -11.86 27.97
N CYS A 365 -14.84 -10.60 27.58
CA CYS A 365 -15.78 -9.63 28.11
C CYS A 365 -16.29 -8.72 26.99
N ASP A 366 -17.36 -7.96 27.25
CA ASP A 366 -17.76 -6.91 26.30
C ASP A 366 -16.76 -5.74 26.31
N LYS A 367 -16.93 -4.80 25.37
CA LYS A 367 -16.07 -3.62 25.22
C LYS A 367 -16.09 -2.66 26.42
N GLN A 368 -17.01 -2.83 27.37
CA GLN A 368 -17.06 -2.11 28.64
C GLN A 368 -16.46 -2.91 29.81
N GLY A 369 -15.86 -4.06 29.53
CA GLY A 369 -15.28 -4.97 30.51
C GLY A 369 -16.32 -5.68 31.38
N GLN A 370 -17.59 -5.66 31.00
CA GLN A 370 -18.67 -6.36 31.69
C GLN A 370 -18.89 -7.75 31.07
N ASN A 371 -19.81 -8.52 31.64
CA ASN A 371 -20.17 -9.86 31.15
C ASN A 371 -18.96 -10.81 31.00
N LYS A 372 -17.98 -10.66 31.90
CA LYS A 372 -16.75 -11.47 31.90
C LYS A 372 -17.06 -12.96 32.00
N GLN A 373 -16.53 -13.74 31.06
CA GLN A 373 -16.61 -15.21 31.04
C GLN A 373 -15.24 -15.84 30.81
N GLN A 374 -14.95 -16.92 31.53
CA GLN A 374 -13.74 -17.71 31.32
C GLN A 374 -13.90 -18.57 30.06
N LEU A 375 -12.95 -18.49 29.14
CA LEU A 375 -12.92 -19.32 27.94
C LEU A 375 -12.01 -20.54 28.08
N PHE A 376 -10.84 -20.34 28.68
CA PHE A 376 -9.82 -21.39 28.77
C PHE A 376 -8.91 -21.16 29.98
N ASN A 377 -8.47 -22.24 30.61
CA ASN A 377 -7.48 -22.22 31.68
C ASN A 377 -6.41 -23.27 31.38
N ALA A 378 -5.16 -22.90 31.61
CA ALA A 378 -3.99 -23.76 31.44
C ALA A 378 -3.04 -23.65 32.62
N ASP A 379 -2.54 -24.80 33.06
CA ASP A 379 -1.44 -24.92 34.03
C ASP A 379 -0.06 -24.90 33.35
N TYR A 380 -0.02 -24.64 32.04
CA TYR A 380 1.16 -24.50 31.21
C TYR A 380 1.23 -23.12 30.54
N LYS A 381 2.36 -22.80 29.93
CA LYS A 381 2.59 -21.47 29.34
C LYS A 381 1.82 -21.32 28.04
N ILE A 382 1.15 -20.18 27.88
CA ILE A 382 0.55 -19.72 26.63
C ILE A 382 1.42 -18.57 26.11
N ASN A 383 2.04 -18.75 24.94
CA ASN A 383 2.90 -17.75 24.30
C ASN A 383 2.08 -16.79 23.44
N PHE A 384 1.08 -17.32 22.74
CA PHE A 384 0.20 -16.61 21.81
C PHE A 384 -1.16 -17.30 21.80
N TYR A 385 -2.23 -16.54 21.59
CA TYR A 385 -3.57 -17.08 21.43
C TYR A 385 -4.43 -16.20 20.53
N TYR A 386 -5.35 -16.82 19.82
CA TYR A 386 -6.34 -16.17 18.97
C TYR A 386 -7.68 -16.90 19.09
N VAL A 387 -8.73 -16.18 19.48
CA VAL A 387 -10.08 -16.76 19.60
C VAL A 387 -10.87 -16.51 18.32
N MET A 388 -11.37 -17.60 17.75
CA MET A 388 -12.34 -17.64 16.67
C MET A 388 -13.74 -17.94 17.23
N ASP A 389 -14.75 -17.94 16.37
CA ASP A 389 -16.14 -18.14 16.79
C ASP A 389 -16.35 -19.49 17.52
N THR A 390 -15.70 -20.56 17.06
CA THR A 390 -15.88 -21.91 17.60
C THR A 390 -14.62 -22.49 18.25
N GLN A 391 -13.46 -21.89 18.02
CA GLN A 391 -12.17 -22.47 18.38
C GLN A 391 -11.21 -21.43 18.94
N ILE A 392 -10.24 -21.89 19.72
CA ILE A 392 -9.12 -21.09 20.22
C ILE A 392 -7.84 -21.69 19.66
N LEU A 393 -7.10 -20.87 18.92
CA LEU A 393 -5.80 -21.22 18.40
C LEU A 393 -4.73 -20.71 19.36
N MET A 394 -3.77 -21.54 19.75
CA MET A 394 -2.74 -21.15 20.72
C MET A 394 -1.37 -21.70 20.36
N SER A 395 -0.34 -20.94 20.70
CA SER A 395 1.03 -21.41 20.81
C SER A 395 1.35 -21.61 22.27
N VAL A 396 1.71 -22.83 22.67
CA VAL A 396 1.86 -23.22 24.07
C VAL A 396 3.21 -23.88 24.32
N ARG A 397 3.67 -23.83 25.58
CA ARG A 397 4.83 -24.58 26.06
C ARG A 397 4.43 -25.40 27.28
N TYR A 398 4.49 -26.72 27.13
CA TYR A 398 4.21 -27.68 28.19
C TYR A 398 5.34 -27.75 29.24
N PRO A 399 5.06 -28.31 30.44
CA PRO A 399 6.06 -28.40 31.51
C PRO A 399 7.30 -29.25 31.16
N ASP A 400 7.19 -30.15 30.20
CA ASP A 400 8.30 -30.93 29.64
C ASP A 400 9.10 -30.18 28.56
N HIS A 401 8.83 -28.88 28.40
CA HIS A 401 9.44 -27.96 27.45
C HIS A 401 9.10 -28.22 25.97
N VAL A 402 8.10 -29.06 25.68
CA VAL A 402 7.56 -29.19 24.33
C VAL A 402 6.74 -27.94 24.01
N GLU A 403 7.13 -27.22 22.95
CA GLU A 403 6.29 -26.17 22.38
C GLU A 403 5.55 -26.68 21.15
N CYS A 404 4.29 -26.30 21.03
CA CYS A 404 3.53 -26.57 19.83
C CYS A 404 2.35 -25.61 19.70
N PHE A 405 1.82 -25.61 18.50
CA PHE A 405 0.58 -24.97 18.13
C PHE A 405 -0.58 -25.92 18.39
N ILE A 406 -1.66 -25.42 19.00
CA ILE A 406 -2.85 -26.19 19.34
C ILE A 406 -4.13 -25.48 18.91
N LEU A 407 -5.16 -26.26 18.64
CA LEU A 407 -6.51 -25.80 18.34
C LEU A 407 -7.47 -26.43 19.34
N VAL A 408 -8.21 -25.60 20.08
CA VAL A 408 -9.11 -25.99 21.15
C VAL A 408 -10.55 -25.66 20.78
N ASP A 409 -11.48 -26.57 20.98
CA ASP A 409 -12.92 -26.30 20.82
C ASP A 409 -13.46 -25.47 21.99
N ARG A 410 -14.11 -24.34 21.70
CA ARG A 410 -14.69 -23.46 22.73
C ARG A 410 -15.86 -24.10 23.49
N ASN A 411 -16.58 -25.03 22.87
CA ASN A 411 -17.72 -25.71 23.48
C ASN A 411 -17.29 -26.94 24.29
N ASN A 412 -16.08 -27.44 24.07
CA ASN A 412 -15.50 -28.55 24.81
C ASN A 412 -13.98 -28.40 24.86
N THR A 413 -13.48 -27.71 25.89
CA THR A 413 -12.05 -27.36 26.01
C THR A 413 -11.12 -28.56 26.20
N ASP A 414 -11.67 -29.76 26.46
CA ASP A 414 -10.91 -31.02 26.48
C ASP A 414 -10.58 -31.52 25.06
N ASN A 415 -11.29 -31.04 24.03
CA ASN A 415 -11.04 -31.38 22.64
C ASN A 415 -9.93 -30.48 22.07
N VAL A 416 -8.71 -31.01 22.07
CA VAL A 416 -7.49 -30.32 21.64
C VAL A 416 -6.82 -31.06 20.49
N ILE A 417 -6.56 -30.36 19.40
CA ILE A 417 -5.73 -30.84 18.29
C ILE A 417 -4.34 -30.22 18.44
N GLN A 418 -3.29 -31.05 18.36
CA GLN A 418 -1.90 -30.61 18.49
C GLN A 418 -1.16 -30.70 17.16
N PHE A 419 -0.44 -29.63 16.81
CA PHE A 419 0.41 -29.50 15.64
C PHE A 419 1.87 -29.40 16.11
N LYS A 420 2.47 -30.56 16.43
CA LYS A 420 3.76 -30.63 17.16
C LYS A 420 4.98 -30.04 16.42
N ASP A 421 4.93 -29.99 15.10
CA ASP A 421 6.03 -29.47 14.28
C ASP A 421 5.93 -27.95 14.03
N TYR A 422 4.92 -27.31 14.62
CA TYR A 422 4.56 -25.92 14.34
C TYR A 422 4.49 -25.10 15.62
N VAL A 423 5.12 -23.94 15.61
CA VAL A 423 5.05 -22.91 16.64
C VAL A 423 4.99 -21.56 15.93
N THR A 424 4.09 -20.69 16.37
CA THR A 424 3.95 -19.36 15.77
C THR A 424 3.45 -18.36 16.79
N ASN A 425 3.80 -17.10 16.59
CA ASN A 425 3.23 -15.96 17.32
C ASN A 425 2.58 -14.94 16.37
N ASN A 426 2.27 -15.36 15.14
CA ASN A 426 1.73 -14.48 14.12
C ASN A 426 0.80 -15.27 13.19
N ILE A 427 -0.43 -14.82 13.02
CA ILE A 427 -1.43 -15.50 12.19
C ILE A 427 -2.31 -14.50 11.44
N ILE A 428 -2.70 -14.84 10.21
CA ILE A 428 -3.74 -14.19 9.43
C ILE A 428 -4.93 -15.14 9.35
N HIS A 429 -6.09 -14.68 9.80
CA HIS A 429 -7.33 -15.42 9.65
C HIS A 429 -8.08 -14.98 8.39
N LEU A 430 -7.99 -15.79 7.33
CA LEU A 430 -8.78 -15.64 6.11
C LEU A 430 -10.18 -16.24 6.35
N LYS A 431 -11.02 -15.54 7.12
CA LYS A 431 -12.35 -16.00 7.58
C LYS A 431 -13.20 -16.60 6.47
N GLU A 432 -13.32 -15.91 5.33
CA GLU A 432 -14.13 -16.37 4.19
C GLU A 432 -13.62 -17.67 3.54
N GLN A 433 -12.34 -17.98 3.74
CA GLN A 433 -11.71 -19.18 3.21
C GLN A 433 -11.58 -20.31 4.25
N ASN A 434 -11.97 -20.07 5.51
CA ASN A 434 -11.71 -20.98 6.65
C ASN A 434 -10.24 -21.40 6.76
N LYS A 435 -9.33 -20.44 6.61
CA LYS A 435 -7.88 -20.70 6.64
C LYS A 435 -7.16 -19.79 7.61
N ILE A 436 -6.16 -20.35 8.28
CA ILE A 436 -5.16 -19.60 9.03
C ILE A 436 -3.85 -19.68 8.27
N LEU A 437 -3.34 -18.53 7.87
CA LEU A 437 -1.99 -18.41 7.33
C LEU A 437 -1.06 -17.97 8.48
N PHE A 438 0.11 -18.58 8.61
CA PHE A 438 1.04 -18.26 9.70
C PHE A 438 2.49 -18.52 9.28
N MET A 439 3.43 -17.89 9.98
CA MET A 439 4.87 -18.17 9.82
C MET A 439 5.31 -19.11 10.94
N ASN A 440 6.02 -20.19 10.60
CA ASN A 440 6.47 -21.16 11.59
C ASN A 440 7.88 -20.83 12.12
N ASP A 441 7.99 -20.63 13.42
CA ASP A 441 9.24 -20.26 14.11
C ASP A 441 10.31 -21.36 13.95
N TYR A 442 9.90 -22.63 13.87
CA TYR A 442 10.82 -23.78 13.74
C TYR A 442 11.42 -23.95 12.34
N SER A 443 10.82 -23.34 11.31
CA SER A 443 11.31 -23.43 9.93
C SER A 443 11.90 -22.12 9.44
N GLY A 444 12.42 -21.27 10.33
CA GLY A 444 12.98 -19.98 9.93
C GLY A 444 11.93 -19.04 9.35
N TYR A 445 10.69 -19.12 9.86
CA TYR A 445 9.55 -18.30 9.45
C TYR A 445 8.99 -18.55 8.05
N SER A 446 9.21 -19.74 7.48
CA SER A 446 8.46 -20.15 6.29
C SER A 446 6.93 -20.13 6.54
N TRP A 447 6.18 -19.81 5.50
CA TRP A 447 4.72 -19.67 5.55
C TRP A 447 4.01 -21.02 5.43
N PHE A 448 2.99 -21.22 6.25
CA PHE A 448 2.12 -22.39 6.25
C PHE A 448 0.66 -22.00 6.28
N ILE A 449 -0.18 -22.88 5.73
CA ILE A 449 -1.64 -22.72 5.74
C ILE A 449 -2.25 -23.85 6.54
N LEU A 450 -2.99 -23.51 7.60
CA LEU A 450 -3.91 -24.40 8.29
C LEU A 450 -5.31 -24.25 7.66
N ASP A 451 -5.83 -25.34 7.13
CA ASP A 451 -7.23 -25.45 6.70
C ASP A 451 -8.09 -25.85 7.91
N LEU A 452 -9.03 -24.98 8.32
CA LEU A 452 -9.86 -25.19 9.51
C LEU A 452 -10.97 -26.22 9.28
N VAL A 453 -11.23 -26.63 8.03
CA VAL A 453 -12.28 -27.63 7.71
C VAL A 453 -11.81 -29.03 8.05
N ASP A 454 -10.57 -29.37 7.70
CA ASP A 454 -9.99 -30.70 7.90
C ASP A 454 -8.80 -30.73 8.88
N ASN A 455 -8.40 -29.57 9.40
CA ASN A 455 -7.26 -29.38 10.30
C ASN A 455 -5.93 -29.85 9.69
N THR A 456 -5.75 -29.69 8.38
CA THR A 456 -4.48 -29.99 7.70
C THR A 456 -3.61 -28.76 7.58
N VAL A 457 -2.30 -28.94 7.77
CA VAL A 457 -1.28 -27.90 7.56
C VAL A 457 -0.53 -28.22 6.27
N LYS A 458 -0.33 -27.21 5.41
CA LYS A 458 0.40 -27.30 4.14
C LYS A 458 1.48 -26.25 4.02
#